data_AF-A0A847UY73-F1
#
_entry.id   AF-A0A847UY73-F1
#
_cell.length_a   1.000
_cell.length_b   1.000
_cell.length_c   1.000
_cell.angle_alpha   90.00
_cell.angle_beta   90.00
_cell.angle_gamma   90.00
#
_symmetry.space_group_name_H-M   'P 1'
#
loop_
_entity.id
_entity.type
_entity.pdbx_description
1 polymer ?
#
loop_
_entity_poly.entity_id
_entity_poly.type
_entity_poly.pdbx_seq_one_letter_code
_entity_poly.pdbx_strand_id
1 'polypeptide(L)'
;MIEPWRALCQLCNELLAVPGSWWQRITADREAVLRVDEDCIEVRLHGNVLLTVEPRGTGLHCRIAPEYLLLCHPGSRAVLCQEGCAPELAGIASLDDLATRYAHVRRRACRHVDRRRMVQDRIFLRHSCILAVDAPFAPGRIDLVGVSPDGVCTFFFVRRYADADLRMQGPGGVGHRMRQWDEWLHTEGKSLAAVRGLMERSRALAGPQNRRYFRVADNISVSMRTRLLIVDFDHAQRFSGLPGLLSILQDGLDRPLRRDDIICAGDPGNISQGILFDGIRCVGARRL
;
A
#
# COMPACT_ATOMS: atom_id res chain seq x y z
N MET A 1 -3.63 26.35 -13.15
CA MET A 1 -3.69 25.06 -13.86
C MET A 1 -4.27 24.04 -12.90
N ILE A 2 -5.19 23.17 -13.35
CA ILE A 2 -5.71 22.09 -12.51
C ILE A 2 -4.58 21.06 -12.34
N GLU A 3 -4.33 20.62 -11.11
CA GLU A 3 -3.33 19.59 -10.82
C GLU A 3 -3.73 18.27 -11.50
N PRO A 4 -2.80 17.52 -12.15
CA PRO A 4 -3.13 16.34 -12.95
C PRO A 4 -4.00 15.30 -12.23
N TRP A 5 -3.66 15.00 -10.97
CA TRP A 5 -4.44 14.07 -10.14
C TRP A 5 -5.89 14.50 -9.91
N ARG A 6 -6.21 15.80 -9.89
CA ARG A 6 -7.58 16.29 -9.68
C ARG A 6 -8.44 15.96 -10.89
N ALA A 7 -7.94 16.24 -12.09
CA ALA A 7 -8.62 15.89 -13.33
C ALA A 7 -8.80 14.37 -13.46
N LEU A 8 -7.76 13.60 -13.10
CA LEU A 8 -7.83 12.14 -13.06
C LEU A 8 -8.91 11.63 -12.11
N CYS A 9 -8.96 12.13 -10.87
CA CYS A 9 -9.99 11.76 -9.90
C CYS A 9 -11.38 12.13 -10.39
N GLN A 10 -11.55 13.30 -11.02
CA GLN A 10 -12.82 13.72 -11.58
C GLN A 10 -13.32 12.74 -12.65
N LEU A 11 -12.48 12.38 -13.63
CA LEU A 11 -12.83 11.42 -14.68
C LEU A 11 -13.18 10.04 -14.11
N CYS A 12 -12.43 9.56 -13.12
CA CYS A 12 -12.74 8.32 -12.43
C CYS A 12 -14.07 8.41 -11.65
N ASN A 13 -14.38 9.54 -11.02
CA ASN A 13 -15.64 9.74 -10.32
C ASN A 13 -16.84 9.79 -11.28
N GLU A 14 -16.68 10.42 -12.45
CA GLU A 14 -17.68 10.41 -13.51
C GLU A 14 -17.94 8.97 -13.99
N LEU A 15 -16.89 8.17 -14.21
CA LEU A 15 -17.02 6.75 -14.54
C LEU A 15 -17.68 5.94 -13.43
N LEU A 16 -17.41 6.25 -12.16
CA LEU A 16 -18.03 5.56 -11.01
C LEU A 16 -19.55 5.74 -11.00
N ALA A 17 -20.04 6.90 -11.44
CA ALA A 17 -21.46 7.23 -11.52
C ALA A 17 -22.17 6.50 -12.68
N VAL A 18 -21.44 6.04 -13.71
CA VAL A 18 -21.98 5.28 -14.83
C VAL A 18 -22.21 3.82 -14.41
N PRO A 19 -23.46 3.31 -14.36
CA PRO A 19 -23.74 1.93 -13.99
C PRO A 19 -23.08 0.95 -14.95
N GLY A 20 -22.43 -0.08 -14.39
CA GLY A 20 -21.76 -1.12 -15.18
C GLY A 20 -20.41 -0.73 -15.75
N SER A 21 -19.90 0.48 -15.46
CA SER A 21 -18.56 0.87 -15.90
C SER A 21 -17.48 -0.06 -15.34
N TRP A 22 -16.39 -0.22 -16.09
CA TRP A 22 -15.23 -0.99 -15.65
C TRP A 22 -14.66 -0.47 -14.32
N TRP A 23 -14.66 0.87 -14.13
CA TRP A 23 -14.19 1.50 -12.91
C TRP A 23 -15.08 1.19 -11.71
N GLN A 24 -16.41 1.21 -11.91
CA GLN A 24 -17.37 0.81 -10.87
C GLN A 24 -17.16 -0.65 -10.47
N ARG A 25 -16.88 -1.56 -11.43
CA ARG A 25 -16.63 -2.98 -11.15
C ARG A 25 -15.37 -3.19 -10.29
N ILE A 26 -14.29 -2.49 -10.61
CA ILE A 26 -13.01 -2.59 -9.88
C ILE A 26 -13.13 -1.98 -8.47
N THR A 27 -13.72 -0.79 -8.34
CA THR A 27 -13.89 -0.10 -7.06
C THR A 27 -14.87 -0.79 -6.11
N ALA A 28 -15.79 -1.60 -6.64
CA ALA A 28 -16.69 -2.44 -5.86
C ALA A 28 -16.00 -3.68 -5.27
N ASP A 29 -14.79 -4.05 -5.73
CA ASP A 29 -14.04 -5.15 -5.15
C ASP A 29 -13.54 -4.77 -3.75
N ARG A 30 -13.96 -5.55 -2.75
CA ARG A 30 -13.62 -5.32 -1.34
C ARG A 30 -12.14 -5.54 -1.03
N GLU A 31 -11.42 -6.24 -1.92
CA GLU A 31 -10.00 -6.51 -1.78
C GLU A 31 -9.13 -5.55 -2.60
N ALA A 32 -9.73 -4.70 -3.44
CA ALA A 32 -9.00 -3.67 -4.15
C ALA A 32 -8.45 -2.65 -3.14
N VAL A 33 -7.20 -2.22 -3.32
CA VAL A 33 -6.58 -1.12 -2.58
C VAL A 33 -6.24 -0.03 -3.57
N LEU A 34 -6.80 1.16 -3.39
CA LEU A 34 -6.60 2.28 -4.30
C LEU A 34 -5.61 3.26 -3.70
N ARG A 35 -4.63 3.69 -4.49
CA ARG A 35 -3.69 4.76 -4.14
C ARG A 35 -3.73 5.84 -5.20
N VAL A 36 -3.91 7.08 -4.76
CA VAL A 36 -3.89 8.26 -5.64
C VAL A 36 -2.54 8.95 -5.49
N ASP A 37 -1.72 8.86 -6.53
CA ASP A 37 -0.44 9.54 -6.65
C ASP A 37 -0.61 10.87 -7.42
N GLU A 38 0.48 11.56 -7.73
CA GLU A 38 0.44 12.86 -8.42
C GLU A 38 -0.02 12.76 -9.88
N ASP A 39 0.34 11.66 -10.55
CA ASP A 39 0.11 11.47 -11.98
C ASP A 39 -0.76 10.24 -12.32
N CYS A 40 -1.06 9.39 -11.33
CA CYS A 40 -1.77 8.15 -11.57
C CYS A 40 -2.60 7.67 -10.37
N ILE A 41 -3.53 6.76 -10.65
CA ILE A 41 -4.21 5.95 -9.64
C ILE A 41 -3.74 4.51 -9.79
N GLU A 42 -3.14 3.96 -8.75
CA GLU A 42 -2.75 2.56 -8.69
C GLU A 42 -3.85 1.74 -8.00
N VAL A 43 -4.24 0.63 -8.61
CA VAL A 43 -5.14 -0.35 -8.01
C VAL A 43 -4.36 -1.62 -7.72
N ARG A 44 -4.32 -2.01 -6.44
CA ARG A 44 -3.69 -3.24 -5.98
C ARG A 44 -4.71 -4.30 -5.57
N LEU A 45 -4.35 -5.55 -5.76
CA LEU A 45 -5.05 -6.74 -5.27
C LEU A 45 -4.02 -7.74 -4.73
N HIS A 46 -4.16 -8.14 -3.46
CA HIS A 46 -3.27 -9.13 -2.82
C HIS A 46 -1.78 -8.83 -2.95
N GLY A 47 -1.42 -7.54 -2.90
CA GLY A 47 -0.05 -7.05 -3.02
C GLY A 47 0.44 -6.82 -4.45
N ASN A 48 -0.36 -7.14 -5.47
CA ASN A 48 0.00 -6.95 -6.87
C ASN A 48 -0.70 -5.75 -7.46
N VAL A 49 0.01 -4.99 -8.27
CA VAL A 49 -0.58 -3.90 -9.05
C VAL A 49 -1.44 -4.53 -10.15
N LEU A 50 -2.76 -4.46 -9.99
CA LEU A 50 -3.70 -4.90 -11.02
C LEU A 50 -3.66 -3.95 -12.22
N LEU A 51 -3.68 -2.65 -11.94
CA LEU A 51 -3.93 -1.60 -12.91
C LEU A 51 -3.30 -0.29 -12.43
N THR A 52 -2.71 0.47 -13.36
CA THR A 52 -2.39 1.88 -13.18
C THR A 52 -3.22 2.71 -14.16
N VAL A 53 -3.95 3.71 -13.66
CA VAL A 53 -4.75 4.64 -14.45
C VAL A 53 -4.03 5.97 -14.53
N GLU A 54 -3.78 6.45 -15.74
CA GLU A 54 -3.08 7.70 -16.04
C GLU A 54 -3.95 8.57 -16.96
N PRO A 55 -3.87 9.91 -16.89
CA PRO A 55 -4.50 10.76 -17.88
C PRO A 55 -3.78 10.65 -19.24
N ARG A 56 -4.52 10.57 -20.35
CA ARG A 56 -3.96 10.61 -21.71
C ARG A 56 -4.88 11.39 -22.64
N GLY A 57 -4.45 12.60 -23.00
CA GLY A 57 -5.28 13.53 -23.78
C GLY A 57 -6.55 13.87 -23.01
N THR A 58 -7.71 13.65 -23.64
CA THR A 58 -9.03 13.86 -23.02
C THR A 58 -9.57 12.63 -22.26
N GLY A 59 -8.85 11.51 -22.28
CA GLY A 59 -9.31 10.24 -21.73
C GLY A 59 -8.38 9.64 -20.69
N LEU A 60 -8.66 8.39 -20.34
CA LEU A 60 -7.86 7.59 -19.41
C LEU A 60 -7.05 6.55 -20.17
N HIS A 61 -5.81 6.36 -19.75
CA HIS A 61 -4.95 5.27 -20.16
C HIS A 61 -4.81 4.30 -18.99
N CYS A 62 -5.14 3.04 -19.24
CA CYS A 62 -5.08 1.98 -18.24
C CYS A 62 -3.94 1.02 -18.60
N ARG A 63 -2.96 0.90 -17.72
CA ARG A 63 -1.84 -0.02 -17.87
C ARG A 63 -2.08 -1.24 -16.99
N ILE A 64 -2.12 -2.42 -17.62
CA ILE A 64 -2.32 -3.71 -16.97
C ILE A 64 -1.22 -4.65 -17.45
N ALA A 65 -0.68 -5.47 -16.55
CA ALA A 65 0.33 -6.45 -16.91
C ALA A 65 -0.23 -7.45 -17.96
N PRO A 66 0.47 -7.69 -19.09
CA PRO A 66 -0.07 -8.50 -20.19
C PRO A 66 -0.55 -9.90 -19.76
N GLU A 67 0.15 -10.51 -18.79
CA GLU A 67 -0.18 -11.83 -18.25
C GLU A 67 -1.58 -11.89 -17.61
N TYR A 68 -2.11 -10.77 -17.13
CA TYR A 68 -3.45 -10.67 -16.54
C TYR A 68 -4.54 -10.58 -17.61
N LEU A 69 -4.21 -10.08 -18.80
CA LEU A 69 -5.16 -9.86 -19.91
C LEU A 69 -5.35 -11.10 -20.79
N LEU A 70 -4.43 -12.06 -20.73
CA LEU A 70 -4.54 -13.31 -21.48
C LEU A 70 -5.67 -14.20 -20.89
N LEU A 71 -6.45 -14.88 -21.73
CA LEU A 71 -7.47 -15.83 -21.28
C LEU A 71 -6.92 -17.24 -21.09
N CYS A 72 -5.94 -17.63 -21.92
CA CYS A 72 -5.19 -18.88 -21.82
C CYS A 72 -3.85 -18.68 -21.09
N HIS A 73 -3.34 -19.72 -20.42
CA HIS A 73 -2.05 -19.62 -19.72
C HIS A 73 -0.93 -19.62 -20.77
N PRO A 74 0.08 -18.74 -20.70
CA PRO A 74 1.15 -18.72 -21.70
C PRO A 74 1.91 -20.05 -21.80
N GLY A 75 1.94 -20.83 -20.70
CA GLY A 75 2.52 -22.17 -20.64
C GLY A 75 1.56 -23.34 -20.88
N SER A 76 0.24 -23.12 -21.02
CA SER A 76 -0.69 -24.19 -21.42
C SER A 76 -0.75 -24.26 -22.95
N ARG A 77 0.37 -24.65 -23.56
CA ARG A 77 0.44 -24.94 -24.99
C ARG A 77 0.34 -26.45 -25.17
N ALA A 78 -0.82 -26.94 -25.54
CA ALA A 78 -0.89 -28.22 -26.23
C ALA A 78 -0.40 -27.95 -27.66
N VAL A 79 0.73 -28.54 -28.05
CA VAL A 79 1.14 -28.55 -29.46
C VAL A 79 0.20 -29.52 -30.15
N LEU A 80 -0.80 -29.01 -30.86
CA LEU A 80 -1.46 -29.80 -31.89
C LEU A 80 -0.50 -29.86 -33.07
N CYS A 81 -0.28 -31.06 -33.62
CA CYS A 81 0.59 -31.34 -34.76
C CYS A 81 0.05 -30.72 -36.07
N GLN A 82 -0.21 -29.42 -36.09
CA GLN A 82 -0.54 -28.68 -37.30
C GLN A 82 0.49 -27.59 -37.50
N GLU A 83 1.34 -27.82 -38.49
CA GLU A 83 2.27 -26.82 -39.01
C GLU A 83 1.47 -25.67 -39.63
N GLY A 84 1.75 -24.43 -39.21
CA GLY A 84 1.35 -23.23 -39.95
C GLY A 84 0.30 -22.31 -39.31
N CYS A 85 -0.26 -22.62 -38.14
CA CYS A 85 -1.17 -21.69 -37.45
C CYS A 85 -0.72 -21.41 -36.02
N ALA A 86 -0.15 -20.23 -35.78
CA ALA A 86 0.03 -19.75 -34.42
C ALA A 86 -1.38 -19.43 -33.86
N PRO A 87 -1.85 -20.07 -32.77
CA PRO A 87 -3.15 -19.74 -32.22
C PRO A 87 -3.14 -18.29 -31.75
N GLU A 88 -4.07 -17.47 -32.25
CA GLU A 88 -4.30 -16.14 -31.70
C GLU A 88 -4.62 -16.29 -30.20
N LEU A 89 -3.83 -15.63 -29.36
CA LEU A 89 -4.06 -15.65 -27.92
C LEU A 89 -5.31 -14.82 -27.62
N ALA A 90 -6.43 -15.50 -27.36
CA ALA A 90 -7.63 -14.83 -26.87
C ALA A 90 -7.29 -14.03 -25.60
N GLY A 91 -7.52 -12.72 -25.66
CA GLY A 91 -7.17 -11.78 -24.61
C GLY A 91 -8.25 -10.73 -24.42
N ILE A 92 -8.03 -9.87 -23.44
CA ILE A 92 -8.90 -8.74 -23.16
C ILE A 92 -8.56 -7.57 -24.06
N ALA A 93 -9.52 -7.16 -24.89
CA ALA A 93 -9.31 -6.17 -25.95
C ALA A 93 -9.70 -4.74 -25.57
N SER A 94 -10.54 -4.57 -24.54
CA SER A 94 -11.04 -3.26 -24.11
C SER A 94 -11.31 -3.20 -22.60
N LEU A 95 -11.57 -2.00 -22.08
CA LEU A 95 -11.96 -1.81 -20.68
C LEU A 95 -13.35 -2.39 -20.37
N ASP A 96 -14.26 -2.42 -21.35
CA ASP A 96 -15.56 -3.07 -21.18
C ASP A 96 -15.45 -4.60 -21.14
N ASP A 97 -14.54 -5.17 -21.96
CA ASP A 97 -14.21 -6.59 -21.87
C ASP A 97 -13.51 -6.91 -20.54
N LEU A 98 -12.65 -6.01 -20.04
CA LEU A 98 -12.06 -6.11 -18.70
C LEU A 98 -13.15 -6.17 -17.61
N ALA A 99 -14.17 -5.31 -17.68
CA ALA A 99 -15.28 -5.31 -16.72
C ALA A 99 -16.04 -6.65 -16.74
N THR A 100 -16.34 -7.13 -17.94
CA THR A 100 -17.07 -8.39 -18.16
C THR A 100 -16.28 -9.59 -17.67
N ARG A 101 -14.96 -9.59 -17.87
CA ARG A 101 -14.04 -10.69 -17.52
C ARG A 101 -13.25 -10.44 -16.25
N TYR A 102 -13.68 -9.49 -15.42
CA TYR A 102 -12.93 -9.03 -14.26
C TYR A 102 -12.53 -10.16 -13.30
N ALA A 103 -13.41 -11.13 -13.07
CA ALA A 103 -13.14 -12.28 -12.20
C ALA A 103 -11.93 -13.11 -12.67
N HIS A 104 -11.71 -13.22 -13.97
CA HIS A 104 -10.57 -13.93 -14.55
C HIS A 104 -9.27 -13.14 -14.35
N VAL A 105 -9.28 -11.85 -14.68
CA VAL A 105 -8.12 -10.95 -14.51
C VAL A 105 -7.70 -10.90 -13.05
N ARG A 106 -8.67 -10.69 -12.15
CA ARG A 106 -8.49 -10.71 -10.71
C ARG A 106 -7.81 -12.00 -10.25
N ARG A 107 -8.29 -13.17 -10.69
CA ARG A 107 -7.69 -14.46 -10.34
C ARG A 107 -6.23 -14.55 -10.76
N ARG A 108 -5.88 -13.99 -11.92
CA ARG A 108 -4.49 -13.96 -12.40
C ARG A 108 -3.61 -12.99 -11.62
N ALA A 109 -4.11 -11.78 -11.38
CA ALA A 109 -3.42 -10.79 -10.56
C ALA A 109 -3.09 -11.33 -9.16
N CYS A 110 -3.99 -12.14 -8.58
CA CYS A 110 -3.78 -12.74 -7.25
C CYS A 110 -2.90 -14.02 -7.25
N ARG A 111 -2.42 -14.51 -8.41
CA ARG A 111 -1.73 -15.82 -8.46
C ARG A 111 -0.28 -15.76 -7.99
N HIS A 112 0.42 -14.67 -8.27
CA HIS A 112 1.78 -14.42 -7.80
C HIS A 112 1.68 -13.54 -6.56
N VAL A 113 2.34 -13.90 -5.46
CA VAL A 113 2.14 -13.20 -4.19
C VAL A 113 3.48 -12.65 -3.71
N ASP A 114 3.69 -11.34 -3.84
CA ASP A 114 4.62 -10.65 -2.93
C ASP A 114 3.98 -10.64 -1.55
N ARG A 115 4.42 -11.58 -0.71
CA ARG A 115 3.83 -11.80 0.61
C ARG A 115 3.94 -10.58 1.52
N ARG A 116 4.99 -9.77 1.39
CA ARG A 116 5.12 -8.52 2.17
C ARG A 116 4.05 -7.52 1.75
N ARG A 117 3.85 -7.33 0.44
CA ARG A 117 2.79 -6.45 -0.08
C ARG A 117 1.38 -6.95 0.25
N MET A 118 1.17 -8.26 0.23
CA MET A 118 -0.09 -8.86 0.69
C MET A 118 -0.38 -8.55 2.16
N VAL A 119 0.64 -8.56 3.02
CA VAL A 119 0.49 -8.13 4.43
C VAL A 119 0.09 -6.66 4.52
N GLN A 120 0.71 -5.78 3.74
CA GLN A 120 0.33 -4.36 3.70
C GLN A 120 -1.15 -4.18 3.35
N ASP A 121 -1.60 -4.83 2.27
CA ASP A 121 -2.99 -4.76 1.81
C ASP A 121 -3.94 -5.31 2.87
N ARG A 122 -3.61 -6.43 3.52
CA ARG A 122 -4.42 -7.01 4.61
C ARG A 122 -4.56 -6.04 5.79
N ILE A 123 -3.47 -5.40 6.21
CA ILE A 123 -3.49 -4.42 7.29
C ILE A 123 -4.34 -3.21 6.88
N PHE A 124 -4.14 -2.68 5.67
CA PHE A 124 -4.94 -1.57 5.14
C PHE A 124 -6.43 -1.91 5.12
N LEU A 125 -6.82 -3.02 4.49
CA LEU A 125 -8.23 -3.39 4.35
C LEU A 125 -8.92 -3.61 5.70
N ARG A 126 -8.20 -4.14 6.69
CA ARG A 126 -8.75 -4.40 8.03
C ARG A 126 -8.86 -3.15 8.91
N HIS A 127 -7.92 -2.22 8.81
CA HIS A 127 -7.80 -1.11 9.76
C HIS A 127 -8.10 0.23 9.08
N SER A 128 -9.24 0.84 9.43
CA SER A 128 -9.65 2.13 8.86
C SER A 128 -8.72 3.30 9.22
N CYS A 129 -7.87 3.13 10.23
CA CYS A 129 -6.84 4.10 10.63
C CYS A 129 -5.61 4.08 9.71
N ILE A 130 -5.47 3.09 8.82
CA ILE A 130 -4.41 3.10 7.79
C ILE A 130 -4.93 3.86 6.58
N LEU A 131 -4.18 4.90 6.21
CA LEU A 131 -4.51 5.87 5.19
C LEU A 131 -3.93 5.52 3.82
N ALA A 132 -2.77 4.86 3.78
CA ALA A 132 -2.14 4.48 2.53
C ALA A 132 -1.22 3.27 2.69
N VAL A 133 -1.02 2.56 1.58
CA VAL A 133 0.00 1.52 1.41
C VAL A 133 1.02 1.98 0.38
N ASP A 134 2.28 1.61 0.56
CA ASP A 134 3.37 1.88 -0.40
C ASP A 134 3.38 3.35 -0.86
N ALA A 135 3.25 4.28 0.09
CA ALA A 135 3.06 5.69 -0.21
C ALA A 135 4.39 6.33 -0.66
N PRO A 136 4.41 7.05 -1.80
CA PRO A 136 5.60 7.74 -2.27
C PRO A 136 5.78 9.07 -1.53
N PHE A 137 6.88 9.19 -0.78
CA PHE A 137 7.34 10.46 -0.22
C PHE A 137 8.84 10.63 -0.49
N ALA A 138 9.43 11.74 -0.05
CA ALA A 138 10.87 11.75 0.20
C ALA A 138 11.13 11.07 1.56
N PRO A 139 12.23 10.32 1.76
CA PRO A 139 13.28 9.98 0.79
C PRO A 139 12.95 8.77 -0.12
N GLY A 140 11.76 8.18 -0.01
CA GLY A 140 11.35 7.07 -0.88
C GLY A 140 9.94 6.56 -0.56
N ARG A 141 9.72 5.25 -0.68
CA ARG A 141 8.41 4.63 -0.37
C ARG A 141 8.35 4.15 1.09
N ILE A 142 7.25 4.47 1.76
CA ILE A 142 6.90 3.91 3.07
C ILE A 142 5.83 2.84 2.90
N ASP A 143 5.93 1.75 3.65
CA ASP A 143 5.03 0.61 3.46
C ASP A 143 3.59 0.93 3.89
N LEU A 144 3.41 1.64 5.02
CA LEU A 144 2.10 2.08 5.50
C LEU A 144 2.17 3.49 6.11
N VAL A 145 1.06 4.22 5.95
CA VAL A 145 0.78 5.46 6.70
C VAL A 145 -0.48 5.23 7.52
N GLY A 146 -0.39 5.40 8.84
CA GLY A 146 -1.54 5.29 9.73
C GLY A 146 -1.74 6.56 10.55
N VAL A 147 -2.95 6.75 11.09
CA VAL A 147 -3.26 7.84 12.02
C VAL A 147 -3.82 7.29 13.32
N SER A 148 -3.25 7.73 14.44
CA SER A 148 -3.71 7.36 15.77
C SER A 148 -5.08 7.99 16.08
N PRO A 149 -5.81 7.49 17.10
CA PRO A 149 -7.03 8.14 17.58
C PRO A 149 -6.83 9.63 17.94
N ASP A 150 -5.63 9.99 18.41
CA ASP A 150 -5.27 11.35 18.81
C ASP A 150 -4.87 12.25 17.62
N GLY A 151 -4.96 11.76 16.37
CA GLY A 151 -4.60 12.52 15.19
C GLY A 151 -3.10 12.54 14.86
N VAL A 152 -2.32 11.59 15.38
CA VAL A 152 -0.87 11.50 15.07
C VAL A 152 -0.64 10.55 13.89
N CYS A 153 -0.20 11.10 12.76
CA CYS A 153 0.22 10.35 11.59
C CYS A 153 1.55 9.65 11.84
N THR A 154 1.60 8.35 11.61
CA THR A 154 2.73 7.47 11.87
C THR A 154 3.07 6.67 10.61
N PHE A 155 4.36 6.52 10.38
CA PHE A 155 4.94 5.88 9.21
C PHE A 155 5.47 4.51 9.61
N PHE A 156 5.08 3.45 8.89
CA PHE A 156 5.48 2.09 9.22
C PHE A 156 6.22 1.44 8.07
N PHE A 157 7.34 0.81 8.40
CA PHE A 157 7.92 -0.25 7.59
C PHE A 157 7.29 -1.59 7.95
N VAL A 158 7.12 -2.46 6.95
CA VAL A 158 6.58 -3.81 7.13
C VAL A 158 7.58 -4.81 6.59
N ARG A 159 8.11 -5.67 7.46
CA ARG A 159 9.05 -6.73 7.08
C ARG A 159 8.57 -8.07 7.58
N ARG A 160 8.76 -9.09 6.76
CA ARG A 160 8.65 -10.47 7.22
C ARG A 160 9.93 -10.84 7.92
N TYR A 161 9.88 -11.68 8.94
CA TYR A 161 11.06 -12.13 9.67
C TYR A 161 12.14 -12.75 8.76
N ALA A 162 11.71 -13.39 7.67
CA ALA A 162 12.57 -13.98 6.64
C ALA A 162 13.19 -12.95 5.68
N ASP A 163 12.75 -11.69 5.68
CA ASP A 163 13.31 -10.68 4.79
C ASP A 163 14.76 -10.36 5.19
N ALA A 164 15.65 -10.36 4.20
CA ALA A 164 17.09 -10.24 4.42
C ALA A 164 17.50 -8.85 4.96
N ASP A 165 16.74 -7.82 4.64
CA ASP A 165 17.02 -6.43 5.02
C ASP A 165 16.83 -6.12 6.50
N LEU A 166 16.21 -7.04 7.25
CA LEU A 166 16.22 -7.02 8.71
C LEU A 166 17.63 -7.25 9.30
N ARG A 167 18.52 -7.91 8.55
CA ARG A 167 19.87 -8.30 9.00
C ARG A 167 20.98 -7.49 8.37
N MET A 168 20.64 -6.55 7.49
CA MET A 168 21.60 -5.69 6.80
C MET A 168 21.82 -4.39 7.60
N GLN A 169 23.07 -3.98 7.77
CA GLN A 169 23.45 -2.75 8.49
C GLN A 169 23.61 -1.51 7.58
N GLY A 170 23.80 -1.72 6.28
CA GLY A 170 24.05 -0.66 5.29
C GLY A 170 22.80 -0.11 4.59
N PRO A 171 22.96 0.57 3.45
CA PRO A 171 21.86 1.22 2.70
C PRO A 171 20.70 0.31 2.30
N GLY A 172 20.92 -1.01 2.18
CA GLY A 172 19.87 -1.99 1.91
C GLY A 172 19.05 -2.39 3.15
N GLY A 173 19.53 -2.08 4.35
CA GLY A 173 18.93 -2.48 5.62
C GLY A 173 17.75 -1.63 6.05
N VAL A 174 16.79 -2.22 6.77
CA VAL A 174 15.62 -1.49 7.25
C VAL A 174 15.99 -0.44 8.31
N GLY A 175 16.97 -0.71 9.17
CA GLY A 175 17.43 0.26 10.18
C GLY A 175 18.02 1.52 9.54
N HIS A 176 18.80 1.37 8.47
CA HIS A 176 19.31 2.51 7.70
C HIS A 176 18.16 3.32 7.07
N ARG A 177 17.18 2.65 6.47
CA ARG A 177 16.02 3.33 5.89
C ARG A 177 15.18 4.05 6.95
N MET A 178 15.00 3.45 8.12
CA MET A 178 14.32 4.12 9.24
C MET A 178 15.01 5.43 9.63
N ARG A 179 16.36 5.45 9.72
CA ARG A 179 17.11 6.68 9.99
C ARG A 179 16.88 7.76 8.94
N GLN A 180 17.01 7.42 7.65
CA GLN A 180 16.78 8.37 6.56
C GLN A 180 15.37 8.98 6.60
N TRP A 181 14.37 8.16 6.94
CA TRP A 181 13.00 8.65 7.10
C TRP A 181 12.82 9.49 8.34
N ASP A 182 13.41 9.12 9.47
CA ASP A 182 13.36 9.92 10.69
C ASP A 182 13.95 11.30 10.43
N GLU A 183 15.11 11.41 9.77
CA GLU A 183 15.72 12.69 9.37
C GLU A 183 14.75 13.55 8.54
N TRP A 184 14.07 12.94 7.55
CA TRP A 184 13.06 13.65 6.76
C TRP A 184 11.85 14.07 7.59
N LEU A 185 11.39 13.22 8.52
CA LEU A 185 10.25 13.53 9.39
C LEU A 185 10.50 14.75 10.28
N HIS A 186 11.76 14.95 10.72
CA HIS A 186 12.19 16.12 11.49
C HIS A 186 12.30 17.40 10.64
N THR A 187 12.19 17.31 9.30
CA THR A 187 12.19 18.50 8.46
C THR A 187 10.87 19.25 8.62
N GLU A 188 10.94 20.42 9.25
CA GLU A 188 9.79 21.23 9.64
C GLU A 188 8.84 21.48 8.44
N GLY A 189 7.55 21.22 8.67
CA GLY A 189 6.46 21.46 7.70
C GLY A 189 6.38 20.49 6.52
N LYS A 190 7.50 19.94 6.02
CA LYS A 190 7.52 19.10 4.81
C LYS A 190 6.75 17.79 4.98
N SER A 191 6.96 17.10 6.10
CA SER A 191 6.30 15.82 6.38
C SER A 191 4.78 15.99 6.55
N LEU A 192 4.35 17.03 7.25
CA LEU A 192 2.94 17.37 7.42
C LEU A 192 2.28 17.77 6.09
N ALA A 193 2.94 18.58 5.27
CA ALA A 193 2.44 18.96 3.95
C ALA A 193 2.27 17.74 3.03
N ALA A 194 3.23 16.81 3.05
CA ALA A 194 3.16 15.58 2.28
C ALA A 194 1.98 14.70 2.68
N VAL A 195 1.73 14.54 3.99
CA VAL A 195 0.57 13.79 4.51
C VAL A 195 -0.75 14.48 4.13
N ARG A 196 -0.82 15.81 4.21
CA ARG A 196 -2.00 16.57 3.79
C ARG A 196 -2.28 16.39 2.30
N GLY A 197 -1.25 16.45 1.45
CA GLY A 197 -1.38 16.19 0.03
C GLY A 197 -1.86 14.77 -0.26
N LEU A 198 -1.33 13.75 0.43
CA LEU A 198 -1.83 12.37 0.34
C LEU A 198 -3.33 12.29 0.68
N MET A 199 -3.74 12.89 1.81
CA MET A 199 -5.13 12.88 2.25
C MET A 199 -6.05 13.61 1.29
N GLU A 200 -5.62 14.77 0.78
CA GLU A 200 -6.37 15.56 -0.19
C GLU A 200 -6.63 14.75 -1.47
N ARG A 201 -5.58 14.18 -2.06
CA ARG A 201 -5.68 13.30 -3.24
C ARG A 201 -6.62 12.13 -3.00
N SER A 202 -6.45 11.45 -1.86
CA SER A 202 -7.25 10.27 -1.53
C SER A 202 -8.72 10.60 -1.24
N ARG A 203 -9.01 11.79 -0.68
CA ARG A 203 -10.38 12.29 -0.45
C ARG A 203 -11.10 12.67 -1.75
N ALA A 204 -10.37 13.08 -2.78
CA ALA A 204 -10.96 13.47 -4.05
C ALA A 204 -11.47 12.28 -4.87
N LEU A 205 -10.94 11.08 -4.64
CA LEU A 205 -11.42 9.87 -5.31
C LEU A 205 -12.64 9.30 -4.56
N ALA A 206 -13.78 9.26 -5.23
CA ALA A 206 -15.00 8.67 -4.69
C ALA A 206 -14.86 7.14 -4.63
N GLY A 207 -15.38 6.54 -3.56
CA GLY A 207 -15.40 5.09 -3.39
C GLY A 207 -15.52 4.64 -1.94
N PRO A 208 -15.59 3.33 -1.69
CA PRO A 208 -15.77 2.77 -0.35
C PRO A 208 -14.66 3.19 0.64
N GLN A 209 -13.44 3.38 0.15
CA GLN A 209 -12.26 3.68 0.94
C GLN A 209 -12.21 5.15 1.40
N ASN A 210 -12.92 6.05 0.71
CA ASN A 210 -12.89 7.48 1.00
C ASN A 210 -13.36 7.80 2.43
N ARG A 211 -14.29 6.99 2.97
CA ARG A 211 -14.78 7.08 4.36
C ARG A 211 -13.67 7.07 5.42
N ARG A 212 -12.51 6.50 5.12
CA ARG A 212 -11.34 6.45 6.02
C ARG A 212 -10.78 7.84 6.28
N TYR A 213 -10.75 8.70 5.26
CA TYR A 213 -10.11 10.02 5.34
C TYR A 213 -11.02 11.08 5.97
N PHE A 214 -12.34 10.92 5.91
CA PHE A 214 -13.30 11.82 6.57
C PHE A 214 -13.36 11.65 8.09
N ARG A 215 -12.88 10.52 8.60
CA ARG A 215 -12.80 10.26 10.05
C ARG A 215 -11.57 10.88 10.70
N VAL A 216 -10.64 11.39 9.89
CA VAL A 216 -9.41 12.00 10.37
C VAL A 216 -9.69 13.47 10.65
N ALA A 217 -9.46 13.89 11.90
CA ALA A 217 -9.56 15.29 12.29
C ALA A 217 -8.61 16.16 11.45
N ASP A 218 -8.98 17.42 11.19
CA ASP A 218 -8.12 18.32 10.40
C ASP A 218 -6.83 18.72 11.15
N ASN A 219 -6.82 18.51 12.47
CA ASN A 219 -5.75 18.87 13.40
C ASN A 219 -4.71 17.75 13.52
N ILE A 220 -4.24 17.20 12.39
CA ILE A 220 -3.23 16.14 12.43
C ILE A 220 -1.84 16.67 12.78
N SER A 221 -1.06 15.84 13.46
CA SER A 221 0.38 16.00 13.64
C SER A 221 1.13 14.79 13.06
N VAL A 222 2.44 14.90 12.87
CA VAL A 222 3.26 13.82 12.36
C VAL A 222 4.20 13.31 13.46
N SER A 223 4.23 12.00 13.67
CA SER A 223 5.26 11.36 14.47
C SER A 223 6.62 11.58 13.82
N MET A 224 7.58 12.09 14.60
CA MET A 224 8.96 12.31 14.15
C MET A 224 9.76 11.01 14.03
N ARG A 225 9.10 9.87 14.22
CA ARG A 225 9.70 8.54 14.20
C ARG A 225 8.90 7.59 13.36
N THR A 226 9.60 6.86 12.52
CA THR A 226 9.10 5.65 11.88
C THR A 226 9.02 4.48 12.85
N ARG A 227 8.14 3.54 12.54
CA ARG A 227 7.99 2.26 13.24
C ARG A 227 8.25 1.09 12.29
N LEU A 228 8.67 -0.03 12.85
CA LEU A 228 8.88 -1.27 12.12
C LEU A 228 7.89 -2.34 12.59
N LEU A 229 7.10 -2.89 11.66
CA LEU A 229 6.30 -4.08 11.87
C LEU A 229 7.08 -5.30 11.36
N ILE A 230 7.42 -6.22 12.27
CA ILE A 230 7.99 -7.53 11.94
C ILE A 230 6.88 -8.57 12.02
N VAL A 231 6.68 -9.32 10.94
CA VAL A 231 5.60 -10.31 10.81
C VAL A 231 6.10 -11.66 10.26
N ASP A 232 5.19 -12.63 10.12
CA ASP A 232 5.46 -13.95 9.52
C ASP A 232 6.63 -14.67 10.23
N PHE A 233 6.49 -14.86 11.54
CA PHE A 233 7.38 -15.70 12.34
C PHE A 233 6.62 -16.65 13.25
N ASP A 234 7.21 -17.81 13.49
CA ASP A 234 6.63 -18.85 14.33
C ASP A 234 7.03 -18.72 15.81
N HIS A 235 6.56 -19.67 16.63
CA HIS A 235 6.85 -19.70 18.05
C HIS A 235 8.35 -19.90 18.33
N ALA A 236 9.04 -20.79 17.61
CA ALA A 236 10.46 -21.03 17.83
C ALA A 236 11.26 -19.74 17.55
N GLN A 237 11.00 -19.11 16.42
CA GLN A 237 11.61 -17.84 16.02
C GLN A 237 11.33 -16.73 17.03
N ARG A 238 10.13 -16.68 17.61
CA ARG A 238 9.78 -15.68 18.63
C ARG A 238 10.67 -15.74 19.88
N PHE A 239 11.04 -16.94 20.34
CA PHE A 239 11.80 -17.11 21.59
C PHE A 239 13.31 -17.14 21.38
N SER A 240 13.80 -17.75 20.29
CA SER A 240 15.25 -17.93 20.10
C SER A 240 15.86 -16.96 19.09
N GLY A 241 15.13 -16.59 18.02
CA GLY A 241 15.68 -15.79 16.92
C GLY A 241 15.40 -14.29 17.05
N LEU A 242 14.16 -13.95 17.39
CA LEU A 242 13.69 -12.57 17.44
C LEU A 242 14.46 -11.71 18.46
N PRO A 243 14.82 -12.17 19.67
CA PRO A 243 15.60 -11.35 20.61
C PRO A 243 16.96 -10.92 20.03
N GLY A 244 17.68 -11.84 19.37
CA GLY A 244 18.95 -11.53 18.72
C GLY A 244 18.78 -10.58 17.52
N LEU A 245 17.76 -10.81 16.69
CA LEU A 245 17.43 -9.90 15.59
C LEU A 245 17.09 -8.49 16.09
N LEU A 246 16.31 -8.40 17.17
CA LEU A 246 15.98 -7.12 17.79
C LEU A 246 17.27 -6.45 18.25
N SER A 247 18.15 -7.11 19.00
CA SER A 247 19.45 -6.52 19.40
C SER A 247 20.21 -5.93 18.21
N ILE A 248 20.33 -6.67 17.10
CA ILE A 248 21.02 -6.21 15.87
C ILE A 248 20.36 -4.96 15.28
N LEU A 249 19.03 -4.94 15.23
CA LEU A 249 18.27 -3.78 14.75
C LEU A 249 18.40 -2.60 15.71
N GLN A 250 18.48 -2.88 17.02
CA GLN A 250 18.60 -1.87 18.04
C GLN A 250 19.96 -1.19 17.99
N ASP A 251 21.03 -1.96 17.85
CA ASP A 251 22.39 -1.44 17.68
C ASP A 251 22.53 -0.64 16.37
N GLY A 252 21.80 -1.04 15.33
CA GLY A 252 21.80 -0.38 14.03
C GLY A 252 20.95 0.89 13.94
N LEU A 253 20.13 1.19 14.95
CA LEU A 253 19.32 2.41 15.03
C LEU A 253 20.04 3.40 15.97
N ASP A 254 20.71 4.42 15.42
CA ASP A 254 21.41 5.48 16.18
C ASP A 254 20.44 6.42 16.94
N ARG A 255 19.48 5.87 17.68
CA ARG A 255 18.52 6.61 18.50
C ARG A 255 18.09 5.75 19.69
N PRO A 256 17.78 6.36 20.86
CA PRO A 256 17.21 5.62 21.97
C PRO A 256 15.87 5.03 21.53
N LEU A 257 15.82 3.71 21.43
CA LEU A 257 14.63 2.98 21.06
C LEU A 257 13.58 3.09 22.14
N ARG A 258 12.37 3.44 21.74
CA ARG A 258 11.22 3.22 22.58
C ARG A 258 10.71 1.81 22.33
N ARG A 259 10.16 1.18 23.36
CA ARG A 259 9.69 -0.21 23.34
C ARG A 259 8.68 -0.49 22.21
N ASP A 260 8.03 0.56 21.74
CA ASP A 260 6.96 0.65 20.76
C ASP A 260 7.42 1.02 19.33
N ASP A 261 8.72 1.25 19.10
CA ASP A 261 9.26 1.57 17.76
C ASP A 261 9.37 0.33 16.86
N ILE A 262 9.53 -0.87 17.44
CA ILE A 262 9.54 -2.15 16.73
C ILE A 262 8.40 -3.02 17.28
N ILE A 263 7.45 -3.34 16.42
CA ILE A 263 6.26 -4.12 16.74
C ILE A 263 6.40 -5.49 16.08
N CYS A 264 6.30 -6.55 16.89
CA CYS A 264 6.44 -7.92 16.40
C CYS A 264 5.11 -8.66 16.52
N ALA A 265 4.58 -9.14 15.39
CA ALA A 265 3.34 -9.92 15.35
C ALA A 265 3.49 -11.12 14.40
N GLY A 266 3.59 -12.33 14.96
CA GLY A 266 3.84 -13.56 14.18
C GLY A 266 2.84 -13.78 13.03
N ASP A 267 1.54 -13.61 13.32
CA ASP A 267 0.50 -13.50 12.28
C ASP A 267 0.09 -12.02 12.13
N PRO A 268 0.14 -11.45 10.91
CA PRO A 268 -0.45 -10.14 10.60
C PRO A 268 -1.92 -9.99 11.05
N GLY A 269 -2.66 -11.10 11.13
CA GLY A 269 -4.02 -11.19 11.67
C GLY A 269 -4.15 -10.84 13.16
N ASN A 270 -3.05 -10.72 13.88
CA ASN A 270 -3.04 -10.30 15.29
C ASN A 270 -2.72 -8.81 15.47
N ILE A 271 -2.43 -8.10 14.38
CA ILE A 271 -2.22 -6.64 14.44
C ILE A 271 -3.56 -5.96 14.76
N SER A 272 -3.55 -5.10 15.77
CA SER A 272 -4.69 -4.29 16.19
C SER A 272 -4.32 -2.82 16.17
N GLN A 273 -5.32 -1.93 16.15
CA GLN A 273 -5.08 -0.49 16.23
C GLN A 273 -4.34 -0.11 17.53
N GLY A 274 -4.67 -0.76 18.65
CA GLY A 274 -3.98 -0.54 19.93
C GLY A 274 -2.49 -0.88 19.84
N ILE A 275 -2.14 -1.99 19.18
CA ILE A 275 -0.74 -2.37 18.98
C ILE A 275 0.00 -1.39 18.06
N LEU A 276 -0.64 -0.95 16.97
CA LEU A 276 -0.01 -0.06 15.99
C LEU A 276 0.39 1.30 16.58
N PHE A 277 -0.44 1.84 17.48
CA PHE A 277 -0.26 3.19 18.04
C PHE A 277 0.05 3.18 19.54
N ASP A 278 0.41 2.03 20.12
CA ASP A 278 0.83 1.96 21.52
C ASP A 278 2.00 2.93 21.75
N GLY A 279 1.98 3.65 22.88
CA GLY A 279 2.98 4.66 23.23
C GLY A 279 2.97 5.97 22.39
N ILE A 280 2.15 6.08 21.35
CA ILE A 280 1.96 7.34 20.62
C ILE A 280 0.95 8.20 21.37
N ARG A 281 1.39 9.37 21.84
CA ARG A 281 0.53 10.40 22.44
C ARG A 281 0.80 11.74 21.78
N CYS A 282 -0.25 12.55 21.63
CA CYS A 282 -0.09 13.97 21.33
C CYS A 282 0.62 14.68 22.50
N VAL A 283 1.77 15.29 22.23
CA VAL A 283 2.34 16.32 23.13
C VAL A 283 1.49 17.57 22.93
N GLY A 284 0.36 17.66 23.64
CA GLY A 284 -0.56 18.79 23.49
C GLY A 284 -1.98 18.59 24.01
N ALA A 285 -2.40 17.35 24.29
CA ALA A 285 -3.69 17.13 24.95
C ALA A 285 -3.56 17.42 26.45
N ARG A 286 -3.60 18.71 26.83
CA ARG A 286 -4.16 19.08 28.13
C ARG A 286 -5.58 18.53 28.13
N ARG A 287 -5.85 17.57 29.00
CA ARG A 287 -7.22 17.18 29.35
C ARG A 287 -7.95 18.48 29.73
N LEU A 288 -8.96 18.83 28.96
CA LEU A 288 -10.08 19.63 29.47
C LEU A 288 -11.02 18.66 30.18
#